data_AF-A0AA46TX21-F1
#
_entry.id   AF-A0AA46TX21-F1
#
_cell.length_a   1.000
_cell.length_b   1.000
_cell.length_c   1.000
_cell.angle_alpha   90.00
_cell.angle_beta   90.00
_cell.angle_gamma   90.00
#
_symmetry.space_group_name_H-M   'P 1'
#
loop_
_entity.id
_entity.type
_entity.pdbx_description
1 polymer ?
#
loop_
_entity_poly.entity_id
_entity_poly.type
_entity_poly.pdbx_seq_one_letter_code
_entity_poly.pdbx_strand_id
1 'polypeptide(L)'
;MTLVQSGLTHDGQTLIDKSFDFKKQPLIMIQGNSLSTQDEKNQYFGLINAIKTCLYLYRNHQAHIPKIYDELSLNDAIRGLMLVSLCHELLDHCVPLSEFHK
;
A
#
# COMPACT_ATOMS: atom_id res chain seq x y z
N MET A 1 5.30 7.38 3.56
CA MET A 1 5.97 8.51 2.88
C MET A 1 6.47 8.16 1.47
N THR A 2 6.83 6.90 1.23
CA THR A 2 7.44 6.35 -0.01
C THR A 2 6.57 6.45 -1.27
N LEU A 3 5.24 6.32 -1.17
CA LEU A 3 4.34 6.43 -2.33
C LEU A 3 4.33 7.83 -2.97
N VAL A 4 4.59 8.88 -2.19
CA VAL A 4 4.71 10.27 -2.69
C VAL A 4 5.98 10.43 -3.53
N GLN A 5 7.02 9.65 -3.26
CA GLN A 5 8.27 9.68 -4.02
C GLN A 5 8.18 8.99 -5.39
N SER A 6 7.06 8.32 -5.71
CA SER A 6 6.81 7.77 -7.04
C SER A 6 6.71 8.86 -8.14
N GLY A 7 6.50 10.13 -7.77
CA GLY A 7 6.35 11.24 -8.71
C GLY A 7 5.03 11.22 -9.50
N LEU A 8 4.10 10.33 -9.16
CA LEU A 8 2.80 10.21 -9.82
C LEU A 8 1.78 11.17 -9.20
N THR A 9 0.99 11.83 -10.05
CA THR A 9 -0.11 12.71 -9.63
C THR A 9 -1.46 11.98 -9.58
N HIS A 10 -1.44 10.66 -9.40
CA HIS A 10 -2.64 9.82 -9.34
C HIS A 10 -3.00 9.49 -7.90
N ASP A 11 -4.26 9.15 -7.66
CA ASP A 11 -4.77 8.81 -6.33
C ASP A 11 -5.32 7.38 -6.24
N GLY A 12 -5.39 6.88 -5.01
CA GLY A 12 -6.05 5.62 -4.68
C GLY A 12 -5.45 4.43 -5.42
N GLN A 13 -6.30 3.61 -6.03
CA GLN A 13 -5.86 2.35 -6.62
C GLN A 13 -4.91 2.57 -7.80
N THR A 14 -5.19 3.57 -8.64
CA THR A 14 -4.37 3.88 -9.82
C THR A 14 -2.95 4.26 -9.45
N LEU A 15 -2.77 4.93 -8.30
CA LEU A 15 -1.43 5.24 -7.77
C LEU A 15 -0.67 3.97 -7.43
N ILE A 16 -1.30 3.04 -6.70
CA ILE A 16 -0.68 1.77 -6.28
C ILE A 16 -0.34 0.94 -7.52
N ASP A 17 -1.28 0.78 -8.44
CA ASP A 17 -1.08 -0.02 -9.66
C ASP A 17 0.08 0.51 -10.50
N LYS A 18 0.23 1.83 -10.63
CA LYS A 18 1.34 2.44 -11.37
C LYS A 18 2.66 2.44 -10.61
N SER A 19 2.64 2.59 -9.29
CA SER A 19 3.86 2.62 -8.47
C SER A 19 4.56 1.26 -8.45
N PHE A 20 3.76 0.18 -8.43
CA PHE A 20 4.25 -1.19 -8.33
C PHE A 20 4.02 -2.00 -9.63
N ASP A 21 3.87 -1.34 -10.78
CA ASP A 21 3.57 -2.01 -12.05
C ASP A 21 4.72 -2.96 -12.45
N PHE A 22 4.49 -4.25 -12.25
CA PHE A 22 5.46 -5.31 -12.57
C PHE A 22 5.53 -5.62 -14.07
N LYS A 23 4.49 -5.29 -14.85
CA LYS A 23 4.50 -5.47 -16.32
C LYS A 23 5.32 -4.38 -16.98
N LYS A 24 5.40 -3.22 -16.35
CA LYS A 24 6.35 -2.16 -16.66
C LYS A 24 7.52 -2.21 -15.67
N GLN A 25 8.35 -1.17 -15.67
CA GLN A 25 9.36 -1.00 -14.65
C GLN A 25 8.70 -0.47 -13.36
N PRO A 26 8.76 -1.20 -12.23
CA PRO A 26 8.22 -0.72 -10.97
C PRO A 26 8.99 0.51 -10.47
N LEU A 27 8.27 1.50 -9.96
CA LEU A 27 8.86 2.75 -9.44
C LEU A 27 9.28 2.62 -7.98
N ILE A 28 8.66 1.70 -7.25
CA ILE A 28 8.94 1.41 -5.84
C ILE A 28 9.32 -0.07 -5.72
N MET A 29 10.40 -0.35 -4.99
CA MET A 29 10.94 -1.68 -4.76
C MET A 29 11.03 -1.94 -3.25
N ILE A 30 10.91 -3.20 -2.83
CA ILE A 30 11.26 -3.59 -1.45
C ILE A 30 12.78 -3.61 -1.36
N GLN A 31 13.37 -2.95 -0.37
CA GLN A 31 14.82 -2.86 -0.21
C GLN A 31 15.44 -4.27 -0.11
N GLY A 32 16.45 -4.55 -0.94
CA GLY A 32 17.11 -5.86 -1.01
C GLY A 32 16.33 -6.96 -1.74
N ASN A 33 15.12 -6.69 -2.23
CA ASN A 33 14.33 -7.64 -3.02
C ASN A 33 14.51 -7.33 -4.52
N SER A 34 15.27 -8.16 -5.22
CA SER A 34 15.59 -7.97 -6.64
C SER A 34 14.55 -8.53 -7.61
N LEU A 35 13.45 -9.11 -7.08
CA LEU A 35 12.42 -9.82 -7.84
C LEU A 35 12.97 -10.95 -8.73
N SER A 36 14.12 -11.51 -8.37
CA SER A 36 14.79 -12.59 -9.08
C SER A 36 14.18 -13.95 -8.75
N THR A 37 13.78 -14.16 -7.50
CA THR A 37 13.19 -15.43 -7.04
C THR A 37 11.66 -15.39 -7.01
N GLN A 38 11.03 -16.57 -7.02
CA GLN A 38 9.57 -16.65 -6.88
C GLN A 38 9.11 -16.16 -5.49
N ASP A 39 9.90 -16.41 -4.45
CA ASP A 39 9.59 -15.94 -3.09
C ASP A 39 9.62 -14.41 -3.01
N GLU A 40 10.65 -13.79 -3.57
CA GLU A 40 10.78 -12.34 -3.69
C GLU A 40 9.58 -11.71 -4.41
N LYS A 41 9.13 -12.31 -5.52
CA LYS A 41 7.92 -11.86 -6.23
C LYS A 41 6.67 -12.03 -5.38
N ASN A 42 6.53 -13.14 -4.68
CA ASN A 42 5.38 -13.40 -3.80
C ASN A 42 5.30 -12.37 -2.66
N GLN A 43 6.43 -12.05 -2.03
CA GLN A 43 6.51 -11.00 -1.00
C GLN A 43 6.08 -9.64 -1.57
N TYR A 44 6.58 -9.30 -2.76
CA TYR A 44 6.22 -8.07 -3.45
C TYR A 44 4.73 -7.99 -3.81
N PHE A 45 4.13 -9.08 -4.31
CA PHE A 45 2.69 -9.15 -4.52
C PHE A 45 1.89 -9.09 -3.22
N GLY A 46 2.39 -9.69 -2.14
CA GLY A 46 1.80 -9.62 -0.80
C GLY A 46 1.68 -8.19 -0.31
N LEU A 47 2.76 -7.40 -0.41
CA LEU A 47 2.77 -5.97 -0.11
C LEU A 47 1.68 -5.21 -0.90
N ILE A 48 1.67 -5.36 -2.23
CA ILE A 48 0.71 -4.66 -3.09
C ILE A 48 -0.72 -4.97 -2.69
N ASN A 49 -1.02 -6.24 -2.43
CA ASN A 49 -2.36 -6.69 -2.06
C ASN A 49 -2.76 -6.22 -0.66
N ALA A 50 -1.84 -6.14 0.29
CA ALA A 50 -2.09 -5.58 1.62
C ALA A 50 -2.53 -4.11 1.53
N ILE A 51 -1.78 -3.30 0.78
CA ILE A 51 -2.08 -1.87 0.58
C ILE A 51 -3.42 -1.70 -0.14
N LYS A 52 -3.68 -2.49 -1.20
CA LYS A 52 -4.97 -2.48 -1.90
C LYS A 52 -6.13 -2.87 -0.99
N THR A 53 -5.95 -3.90 -0.16
CA THR A 53 -6.96 -4.33 0.80
C THR A 53 -7.27 -3.22 1.80
N CYS A 54 -6.25 -2.56 2.34
CA CYS A 54 -6.42 -1.38 3.19
C CYS A 54 -7.21 -0.28 2.47
N LEU A 55 -6.84 0.01 1.22
CA LEU A 55 -7.54 1.00 0.42
C LEU A 55 -9.00 0.62 0.18
N TYR A 56 -9.33 -0.63 -0.12
CA TYR A 56 -10.72 -1.03 -0.39
C TYR A 56 -11.59 -1.09 0.86
N LEU A 57 -11.06 -1.58 1.98
CA LEU A 57 -11.81 -1.70 3.24
C LEU A 57 -12.13 -0.33 3.85
N TYR A 58 -11.19 0.60 3.76
CA TYR A 58 -11.30 1.91 4.42
C TYR A 58 -11.44 3.08 3.44
N ARG A 59 -11.49 2.85 2.11
CA ARG A 59 -12.01 3.87 1.18
C ARG A 59 -13.46 4.12 1.54
N ASN A 60 -13.73 5.36 1.88
CA ASN A 60 -15.05 5.83 2.24
C ASN A 60 -16.02 5.77 1.04
N HIS A 61 -16.68 4.63 0.82
CA HIS A 61 -17.78 4.50 -0.16
C HIS A 61 -19.08 5.19 0.30
N GLN A 62 -19.15 5.62 1.56
CA GLN A 62 -20.38 6.08 2.23
C GLN A 62 -20.19 7.47 2.88
N ALA A 63 -19.35 8.34 2.32
CA ALA A 63 -19.10 9.69 2.86
C ALA A 63 -20.37 10.57 2.90
N HIS A 64 -21.44 10.16 2.22
CA HIS A 64 -22.71 10.85 2.19
C HIS A 64 -23.66 10.50 3.34
N ILE A 65 -23.37 9.49 4.15
CA ILE A 65 -24.22 9.14 5.30
C ILE A 65 -23.36 9.17 6.56
N PRO A 66 -23.49 10.20 7.42
CA PRO A 66 -22.75 10.28 8.67
C PRO A 66 -23.14 9.07 9.53
N LYS A 67 -22.19 8.14 9.72
CA LYS A 67 -22.38 7.02 10.64
C LYS A 67 -22.35 7.57 12.06
N ILE A 68 -23.50 7.50 12.73
CA ILE A 68 -23.65 7.71 14.16
C ILE A 68 -22.75 6.68 14.87
N TYR A 69 -21.98 7.14 15.86
CA TYR A 69 -21.04 6.32 16.65
C TYR A 69 -21.74 5.07 17.21
N ASP A 70 -21.23 3.89 16.87
CA ASP A 70 -21.68 2.57 17.35
C ASP A 70 -20.52 1.90 18.11
N GLU A 71 -20.73 1.09 19.14
CA GLU A 71 -19.63 0.39 19.85
C GLU A 71 -18.90 -0.60 18.92
N LEU A 72 -19.57 -1.10 17.87
CA LEU A 72 -18.97 -1.79 16.73
C LEU A 72 -17.87 -0.95 16.03
N SER A 73 -17.95 0.38 16.12
CA SER A 73 -16.96 1.32 15.59
C SER A 73 -15.60 1.23 16.26
N LEU A 74 -15.49 0.85 17.55
CA LEU A 74 -14.19 0.83 18.23
C LEU A 74 -13.32 -0.31 17.71
N ASN A 75 -13.88 -1.52 17.64
CA ASN A 75 -13.15 -2.68 17.09
C ASN A 75 -12.83 -2.48 15.60
N ASP A 76 -13.74 -1.89 14.83
CA ASP A 76 -13.50 -1.57 13.42
C ASP A 76 -12.42 -0.48 13.26
N ALA A 77 -12.41 0.53 14.14
CA ALA A 77 -11.37 1.55 14.18
C ALA A 77 -10.01 0.96 14.58
N ILE A 78 -9.96 0.07 15.57
CA ILE A 78 -8.73 -0.64 15.97
C ILE A 78 -8.22 -1.50 14.81
N ARG A 79 -9.09 -2.27 14.15
CA ARG A 79 -8.73 -3.07 12.97
C ARG A 79 -8.20 -2.19 11.85
N GLY A 80 -8.82 -1.04 11.62
CA GLY A 80 -8.39 -0.09 10.60
C GLY A 80 -7.04 0.51 10.91
N LEU A 81 -6.84 0.92 12.16
CA LEU A 81 -5.54 1.41 12.63
C LEU A 81 -4.46 0.34 12.50
N MET A 82 -4.72 -0.89 12.93
CA MET A 82 -3.74 -1.98 12.79
C MET A 82 -3.41 -2.26 11.32
N LEU A 83 -4.40 -2.27 10.43
CA LEU A 83 -4.16 -2.51 9.01
C LEU A 83 -3.36 -1.38 8.35
N VAL A 84 -3.68 -0.13 8.69
CA VAL A 84 -2.93 1.05 8.20
C VAL A 84 -1.51 1.03 8.74
N SER A 85 -1.31 0.72 10.03
CA SER A 85 0.01 0.60 10.65
C SER A 85 0.85 -0.50 10.00
N LEU A 86 0.27 -1.67 9.73
CA LEU A 86 0.95 -2.74 9.00
C LEU A 86 1.36 -2.28 7.59
N CYS A 87 0.46 -1.62 6.86
CA CYS A 87 0.79 -1.08 5.54
C CYS A 87 1.89 -0.02 5.60
N HIS A 88 1.93 0.78 6.66
CA HIS A 88 2.99 1.77 6.89
C HIS A 88 4.35 1.10 7.13
N GLU A 89 4.41 0.12 8.02
CA GLU A 89 5.63 -0.66 8.30
C GLU A 89 6.16 -1.34 7.03
N LEU A 90 5.27 -1.98 6.27
CA LEU A 90 5.64 -2.61 5.01
C LEU A 90 6.17 -1.61 3.96
N LEU A 91 5.64 -0.38 3.95
CA LEU A 91 6.10 0.70 3.07
C LEU A 91 7.42 1.33 3.54
N ASP A 92 7.75 1.27 4.83
CA ASP A 92 9.03 1.75 5.37
C ASP A 92 10.19 0.88 4.89
N HIS A 93 9.94 -0.38 4.52
CA HIS A 93 10.90 -1.26 3.86
C HIS A 93 11.00 -1.05 2.34
N CYS A 94 10.23 -0.12 1.78
CA CYS A 94 10.24 0.16 0.36
C CYS A 94 11.09 1.40 0.06
N VAL A 95 11.77 1.35 -1.08
CA VAL A 95 12.59 2.45 -1.61
C VAL A 95 12.20 2.75 -3.06
N PRO A 96 12.31 4.01 -3.52
CA PRO A 96 12.17 4.29 -4.94
C PRO A 96 13.27 3.59 -5.74
N LEU A 97 12.98 3.21 -6.99
CA LEU A 97 13.93 2.52 -7.86
C LEU A 97 15.25 3.28 -8.03
N SER A 98 15.23 4.61 -7.97
CA SER A 98 16.44 5.46 -8.01
C SER A 98 17.39 5.25 -6.83
N GLU A 99 16.87 4.81 -5.68
CA GLU A 99 17.64 4.55 -4.46
C GLU A 99 17.94 3.06 -4.27
N PHE A 100 17.27 2.18 -5.01
CA PHE A 100 17.46 0.72 -4.92
C PHE A 100 18.88 0.25 -5.28
N HIS A 101 19.59 1.01 -6.11
CA HIS A 101 20.96 0.68 -6.57
C HIS A 101 22.07 1.38 -5.77
N LYS A 102 21.73 2.19 -4.77
CA LYS A 102 22.71 2.83 -3.87
C LYS A 102 23.00 1.92 -2.68
#